data_AF-A0A9J6DCK7-F1
#
_entry.id   AF-A0A9J6DCK7-F1
#
_cell.length_a   1.000
_cell.length_b   1.000
_cell.length_c   1.000
_cell.angle_alpha   90.00
_cell.angle_beta   90.00
_cell.angle_gamma   90.00
#
_symmetry.space_group_name_H-M   'P 1'
#
loop_
_entity.id
_entity.type
_entity.pdbx_description
1 polymer ?
#
loop_
_entity_poly.entity_id
_entity_poly.type
_entity_poly.pdbx_seq_one_letter_code
_entity_poly.pdbx_strand_id
1 'polypeptide(L)'
;MTAASQSVGPRLPTLSIKLFNGDVCRWTSFWEQLNGAVHTNPTLSTTDKFHYLCNYVVGDTAAAITDYRRMRRAISANQMLKQRFRDKSKIKQWHFGALRELNHVTSPSDIRDLHRLYDTLQLNVQCLNALDVPTNSFAVMLYDVMLQSLPQKSPSRSTTIDVSRMKHKAWKHLLQGMQP
;
A
#
# COMPACT_ATOMS: atom_id res chain seq x y z
N MET A 1 -45.93 11.79 -33.82
CA MET A 1 -44.50 11.45 -33.94
C MET A 1 -43.74 12.42 -33.04
N THR A 2 -43.21 11.97 -31.91
CA THR A 2 -42.51 12.84 -30.97
C THR A 2 -41.17 12.19 -30.65
N ALA A 3 -40.09 12.70 -31.24
CA ALA A 3 -38.74 12.22 -31.01
C ALA A 3 -38.23 12.81 -29.69
N ALA A 4 -37.90 11.95 -28.73
CA ALA A 4 -37.25 12.33 -27.49
C ALA A 4 -35.76 12.57 -27.74
N SER A 5 -35.30 13.80 -27.53
CA SER A 5 -33.89 14.16 -27.58
C SER A 5 -33.11 13.45 -26.47
N GLN A 6 -32.26 12.48 -26.84
CA GLN A 6 -31.29 11.90 -25.93
C GLN A 6 -30.12 12.87 -25.74
N SER A 7 -29.95 13.40 -24.54
CA SER A 7 -28.74 14.10 -24.14
C SER A 7 -27.60 13.09 -23.98
N VAL A 8 -26.78 12.96 -25.03
CA VAL A 8 -25.53 12.19 -24.95
C VAL A 8 -24.51 13.03 -24.17
N GLY A 9 -24.49 12.86 -22.85
CA GLY A 9 -23.40 13.34 -22.02
C GLY A 9 -22.08 12.68 -22.43
N PRO A 10 -20.92 13.31 -22.13
CA PRO A 10 -19.61 12.76 -22.47
C PRO A 10 -19.46 11.34 -21.91
N ARG A 11 -19.16 10.37 -22.78
CA ARG A 11 -18.89 8.98 -22.41
C ARG A 11 -17.55 8.93 -21.68
N LEU A 12 -17.60 9.11 -20.36
CA LEU A 12 -16.45 8.89 -19.49
C LEU A 12 -16.02 7.41 -19.61
N PRO A 13 -14.71 7.11 -19.61
CA PRO A 13 -14.24 5.73 -19.57
C PRO A 13 -14.91 5.02 -18.40
N THR A 14 -15.49 3.84 -18.65
CA THR A 14 -16.09 3.04 -17.59
C THR A 14 -15.04 2.81 -16.51
N LEU A 15 -15.31 3.29 -15.30
CA LEU A 15 -14.40 3.20 -14.17
C LEU A 15 -14.22 1.72 -13.81
N SER A 16 -13.18 1.09 -14.38
CA SER A 16 -12.93 -0.34 -14.20
C SER A 16 -12.36 -0.57 -12.80
N ILE A 17 -13.05 -1.34 -11.98
CA ILE A 17 -12.55 -1.76 -10.67
C ILE A 17 -11.28 -2.60 -10.89
N LYS A 18 -10.16 -2.16 -10.33
CA LYS A 18 -8.91 -2.94 -10.36
C LYS A 18 -9.00 -4.12 -9.38
N LEU A 19 -8.36 -5.23 -9.75
CA LEU A 19 -8.23 -6.40 -8.86
C LEU A 19 -7.46 -6.03 -7.59
N PHE A 20 -7.97 -6.50 -6.46
CA PHE A 20 -7.40 -6.33 -5.14
C PHE A 20 -6.76 -7.62 -4.66
N ASN A 21 -5.44 -7.64 -4.53
CA ASN A 21 -4.66 -8.80 -4.08
C ASN A 21 -4.43 -8.84 -2.56
N GLY A 22 -5.04 -7.93 -1.80
CA GLY A 22 -4.73 -7.75 -0.38
C GLY A 22 -3.68 -6.68 -0.08
N ASP A 23 -3.16 -5.97 -1.10
CA ASP A 23 -2.25 -4.84 -0.91
C ASP A 23 -2.95 -3.72 -0.14
N VAL A 24 -2.58 -3.59 1.12
CA VAL A 24 -3.19 -2.67 2.06
C VAL A 24 -3.07 -1.21 1.62
N CYS A 25 -1.98 -0.84 0.93
CA CYS A 25 -1.79 0.52 0.42
C CYS A 25 -2.80 0.85 -0.69
N ARG A 26 -3.29 -0.16 -1.40
CA ARG A 26 -4.30 -0.02 -2.46
C ARG A 26 -5.72 -0.17 -1.96
N TRP A 27 -5.93 -0.54 -0.69
CA TRP A 27 -7.27 -0.79 -0.16
C TRP A 27 -8.19 0.42 -0.28
N THR A 28 -7.71 1.61 0.09
CA THR A 28 -8.55 2.83 0.02
C THR A 28 -9.04 3.08 -1.39
N SER A 29 -8.13 3.05 -2.37
CA SER A 29 -8.47 3.26 -3.78
C SER A 29 -9.38 2.14 -4.33
N PHE A 30 -9.13 0.89 -3.94
CA PHE A 30 -9.99 -0.23 -4.30
C PHE A 30 -11.41 -0.06 -3.73
N TRP A 31 -11.51 0.28 -2.44
CA TRP A 31 -12.79 0.45 -1.77
C TRP A 31 -13.58 1.61 -2.38
N GLU A 32 -12.95 2.71 -2.76
CA GLU A 32 -13.62 3.83 -3.45
C GLU A 32 -14.18 3.42 -4.81
N GLN A 33 -13.39 2.70 -5.62
CA GLN A 33 -13.81 2.17 -6.92
C GLN A 33 -14.98 1.19 -6.78
N LEU A 34 -14.86 0.23 -5.86
CA LEU A 34 -15.91 -0.75 -5.58
C LEU A 34 -17.17 -0.08 -5.01
N ASN A 35 -16.99 0.91 -4.14
CA ASN A 35 -18.10 1.62 -3.52
C ASN A 35 -18.92 2.38 -4.56
N GLY A 36 -18.26 3.13 -5.45
CA GLY A 36 -18.90 3.91 -6.50
C GLY A 36 -19.58 3.06 -7.60
N ALA A 37 -19.02 1.90 -7.92
CA ALA A 37 -19.54 1.05 -9.00
C ALA A 37 -20.57 0.00 -8.53
N VAL A 38 -20.42 -0.54 -7.32
CA VAL A 38 -21.21 -1.69 -6.83
C VAL A 38 -21.97 -1.37 -5.55
N HIS A 39 -21.34 -0.75 -4.55
CA HIS A 39 -21.95 -0.62 -3.22
C HIS A 39 -23.10 0.39 -3.18
N THR A 40 -22.96 1.52 -3.89
CA THR A 40 -23.97 2.58 -3.98
C THR A 40 -25.12 2.24 -4.94
N ASN A 41 -24.99 1.19 -5.76
CA ASN A 41 -26.02 0.81 -6.72
C ASN A 41 -27.26 0.24 -5.98
N PRO A 42 -28.43 0.89 -6.08
CA PRO A 42 -29.66 0.44 -5.41
C PRO A 42 -30.30 -0.78 -6.07
N THR A 43 -29.95 -1.11 -7.32
CA THR A 43 -30.53 -2.24 -8.06
C THR A 43 -29.91 -3.58 -7.68
N LEU A 44 -28.79 -3.59 -6.96
CA LEU A 44 -28.09 -4.80 -6.56
C LEU A 44 -28.44 -5.18 -5.13
N SER A 45 -28.76 -6.46 -4.91
CA SER A 45 -28.95 -6.99 -3.55
C SER A 45 -27.63 -7.06 -2.79
N THR A 46 -27.70 -7.18 -1.46
CA THR A 46 -26.51 -7.39 -0.62
C THR A 46 -25.70 -8.62 -1.05
N THR A 47 -26.38 -9.67 -1.53
CA THR A 47 -25.74 -10.89 -2.05
C THR A 47 -25.04 -10.63 -3.38
N ASP A 48 -25.66 -9.90 -4.30
CA ASP A 48 -25.07 -9.59 -5.60
C ASP A 48 -23.84 -8.68 -5.44
N LYS A 49 -23.96 -7.66 -4.59
CA LYS A 49 -22.82 -6.79 -4.22
C LYS A 49 -21.65 -7.59 -3.67
N PHE A 50 -21.94 -8.62 -2.87
CA PHE A 50 -20.92 -9.50 -2.32
C PHE A 50 -20.31 -10.44 -3.37
N HIS A 51 -21.10 -10.94 -4.32
CA HIS A 51 -20.56 -11.70 -5.47
C HIS A 51 -19.65 -10.85 -6.36
N TYR A 52 -20.03 -9.59 -6.63
CA TYR A 52 -19.15 -8.65 -7.33
C TYR A 52 -17.84 -8.45 -6.57
N LEU A 53 -17.89 -8.19 -5.26
CA LEU A 53 -16.69 -8.08 -4.43
C LEU A 53 -15.78 -9.32 -4.57
N CYS A 54 -16.34 -10.53 -4.54
CA CYS A 54 -15.56 -11.77 -4.69
C CYS A 54 -14.80 -11.82 -6.03
N ASN A 55 -15.38 -11.30 -7.12
CA ASN A 55 -14.76 -11.32 -8.44
C ASN A 55 -13.59 -10.34 -8.57
N TYR A 56 -13.54 -9.31 -7.73
CA TYR A 56 -12.46 -8.31 -7.75
C TYR A 56 -11.39 -8.53 -6.68
N VAL A 57 -11.54 -9.54 -5.80
CA VAL A 57 -10.51 -9.89 -4.82
C VAL A 57 -9.78 -11.16 -5.24
N VAL A 58 -8.45 -11.11 -5.21
CA VAL A 58 -7.55 -12.19 -5.64
C VAL A 58 -6.50 -12.51 -4.55
N GLY A 59 -5.75 -13.60 -4.74
CA GLY A 59 -4.71 -14.03 -3.80
C GLY A 59 -5.26 -14.52 -2.46
N ASP A 60 -4.46 -14.41 -1.40
CA ASP A 60 -4.79 -14.94 -0.06
C ASP A 60 -6.05 -14.31 0.54
N THR A 61 -6.35 -13.06 0.16
CA THR A 61 -7.55 -12.37 0.62
C THR A 61 -8.82 -13.01 0.01
N ALA A 62 -8.73 -13.56 -1.20
CA ALA A 62 -9.84 -14.23 -1.87
C ALA A 62 -10.21 -15.57 -1.18
N ALA A 63 -9.21 -16.30 -0.68
CA ALA A 63 -9.44 -17.52 0.08
C ALA A 63 -10.28 -17.24 1.33
N ALA A 64 -9.91 -16.22 2.11
CA ALA A 64 -10.66 -15.79 3.29
C ALA A 64 -12.11 -15.40 2.94
N ILE A 65 -12.32 -14.61 1.88
CA ILE A 65 -13.68 -14.20 1.45
C ILE A 65 -14.53 -15.39 0.99
N THR A 66 -13.90 -16.39 0.35
CA THR A 66 -14.58 -17.58 -0.15
C THR A 66 -15.21 -18.40 0.98
N ASP A 67 -14.56 -18.48 2.14
CA ASP A 67 -15.13 -19.14 3.31
C ASP A 67 -16.37 -18.41 3.83
N TYR A 68 -16.36 -17.07 3.88
CA TYR A 68 -17.56 -16.30 4.21
C TYR A 68 -18.67 -16.44 3.17
N ARG A 69 -18.33 -16.61 1.88
CA ARG A 69 -19.29 -16.88 0.80
C ARG A 69 -19.99 -18.21 1.03
N ARG A 70 -19.24 -19.27 1.35
CA ARG A 70 -19.78 -20.60 1.67
C ARG A 70 -20.77 -20.55 2.83
N MET A 71 -20.48 -19.72 3.84
CA MET A 71 -21.33 -19.56 5.02
C MET A 71 -22.52 -18.59 4.80
N ARG A 72 -22.69 -18.02 3.60
CA ARG A 72 -23.70 -16.99 3.28
C ARG A 72 -23.64 -15.76 4.20
N ARG A 73 -22.44 -15.41 4.69
CA ARG A 73 -22.21 -14.30 5.65
C ARG A 73 -21.71 -13.03 4.96
N ALA A 74 -22.44 -12.56 3.94
CA ALA A 74 -22.06 -11.40 3.14
C ALA A 74 -21.83 -10.12 3.97
N ILE A 75 -22.66 -9.88 5.00
CA ILE A 75 -22.51 -8.73 5.90
C ILE A 75 -21.23 -8.86 6.73
N SER A 76 -20.99 -10.03 7.33
CA SER A 76 -19.81 -10.28 8.16
C SER A 76 -18.51 -10.24 7.34
N ALA A 77 -18.53 -10.69 6.09
CA ALA A 77 -17.37 -10.59 5.20
C ALA A 77 -17.00 -9.14 4.89
N ASN A 78 -18.00 -8.31 4.57
CA ASN A 78 -17.80 -6.88 4.36
C ASN A 78 -17.28 -6.18 5.62
N GLN A 79 -17.81 -6.53 6.78
CA GLN A 79 -17.31 -6.01 8.07
C GLN A 79 -15.88 -6.48 8.34
N MET A 80 -15.55 -7.75 8.09
CA MET A 80 -14.18 -8.27 8.23
C MET A 80 -13.22 -7.52 7.31
N LEU A 81 -13.57 -7.30 6.04
CA LEU A 81 -12.71 -6.58 5.10
C LEU A 81 -12.53 -5.13 5.51
N LYS A 82 -13.61 -4.48 5.94
CA LYS A 82 -13.54 -3.13 6.53
C LYS A 82 -12.68 -3.12 7.78
N GLN A 83 -12.81 -4.07 8.69
CA GLN A 83 -11.99 -4.11 9.91
C GLN A 83 -10.51 -4.40 9.62
N ARG A 84 -10.23 -5.33 8.71
CA ARG A 84 -8.86 -5.73 8.34
C ARG A 84 -8.11 -4.64 7.61
N PHE A 85 -8.81 -3.86 6.78
CA PHE A 85 -8.16 -2.90 5.87
C PHE A 85 -8.57 -1.43 6.07
N ARG A 86 -9.60 -1.10 6.88
CA ARG A 86 -9.86 0.29 7.33
C ARG A 86 -9.17 0.65 8.63
N ASP A 87 -8.67 -0.31 9.39
CA ASP A 87 -7.93 -0.01 10.62
C ASP A 87 -6.55 0.56 10.25
N LYS A 88 -6.54 1.86 9.91
CA LYS A 88 -5.33 2.61 9.55
C LYS A 88 -4.25 2.43 10.62
N SER A 89 -4.59 2.21 11.89
CA SER A 89 -3.62 2.02 12.97
C SER A 89 -2.88 0.69 12.84
N LYS A 90 -3.57 -0.42 12.56
CA LYS A 90 -2.93 -1.72 12.29
C LYS A 90 -2.06 -1.68 11.04
N ILE A 91 -2.51 -0.95 10.02
CA ILE A 91 -1.76 -0.80 8.76
C ILE A 91 -0.48 0.00 9.01
N LYS A 92 -0.57 1.12 9.73
CA LYS A 92 0.59 1.90 10.17
C LYS A 92 1.55 1.02 10.96
N GLN A 93 1.04 0.24 11.92
CA GLN A 93 1.85 -0.66 12.72
C GLN A 93 2.56 -1.72 11.87
N TRP A 94 1.88 -2.29 10.86
CA TRP A 94 2.50 -3.23 9.93
C TRP A 94 3.64 -2.59 9.15
N HIS A 95 3.43 -1.40 8.57
CA HIS A 95 4.50 -0.68 7.85
C HIS A 95 5.68 -0.31 8.76
N PHE A 96 5.40 0.09 10.01
CA PHE A 96 6.45 0.31 11.01
C PHE A 96 7.19 -0.97 11.37
N GLY A 97 6.50 -2.11 11.46
CA GLY A 97 7.11 -3.43 11.64
C GLY A 97 8.01 -3.79 10.46
N ALA A 98 7.49 -3.68 9.24
CA ALA A 98 8.24 -3.96 8.01
C ALA A 98 9.48 -3.08 7.86
N LEU A 99 9.44 -1.81 8.27
CA LEU A 99 10.62 -0.95 8.33
C LEU A 99 11.63 -1.45 9.37
N ARG A 100 11.20 -1.85 10.57
CA ARG A 100 12.11 -2.34 11.62
C ARG A 100 12.73 -3.70 11.29
N GLU A 101 12.05 -4.52 10.50
CA GLU A 101 12.48 -5.85 10.08
C GLU A 101 13.25 -5.84 8.74
N LEU A 102 13.68 -4.67 8.26
CA LEU A 102 14.45 -4.60 7.02
C LEU A 102 15.73 -5.45 7.11
N ASN A 103 15.93 -6.28 6.10
CA ASN A 103 17.06 -7.19 6.04
C ASN A 103 18.38 -6.43 5.97
N HIS A 104 19.35 -6.87 6.76
CA HIS A 104 20.70 -6.36 6.70
C HIS A 104 21.40 -6.80 5.40
N VAL A 105 21.90 -5.84 4.63
CA VAL A 105 22.71 -6.11 3.44
C VAL A 105 24.15 -6.30 3.89
N THR A 106 24.63 -7.55 3.83
CA THR A 106 25.95 -7.93 4.36
C THR A 106 27.10 -7.44 3.49
N SER A 107 26.91 -7.31 2.18
CA SER A 107 27.96 -6.90 1.24
C SER A 107 27.57 -5.66 0.43
N PRO A 108 28.44 -4.63 0.38
CA PRO A 108 28.21 -3.48 -0.50
C PRO A 108 28.31 -3.81 -1.99
N SER A 109 28.80 -5.00 -2.36
CA SER A 109 28.79 -5.48 -3.75
C SER A 109 27.47 -6.14 -4.16
N ASP A 110 26.56 -6.41 -3.21
CA ASP A 110 25.25 -6.99 -3.51
C ASP A 110 24.25 -5.89 -3.92
N ILE A 111 24.39 -5.46 -5.18
CA ILE A 111 23.56 -4.41 -5.77
C ILE A 111 22.08 -4.82 -5.78
N ARG A 112 21.78 -6.12 -5.92
CA ARG A 112 20.40 -6.61 -5.97
C ARG A 112 19.73 -6.44 -4.62
N ASP A 113 20.42 -6.80 -3.54
CA ASP A 113 19.90 -6.63 -2.19
C ASP A 113 19.80 -5.16 -1.79
N LEU A 114 20.72 -4.30 -2.24
CA LEU A 114 20.62 -2.85 -2.06
C LEU A 114 19.40 -2.26 -2.77
N HIS A 115 19.09 -2.68 -4.00
CA HIS A 115 17.88 -2.24 -4.70
C HIS A 115 16.61 -2.73 -4.01
N ARG A 116 16.57 -3.99 -3.58
CA ARG A 116 15.44 -4.54 -2.82
C ARG A 116 15.21 -3.78 -1.52
N LEU A 117 16.29 -3.43 -0.80
CA LEU A 117 16.22 -2.62 0.41
C LEU A 117 15.61 -1.24 0.10
N TYR A 118 16.08 -0.56 -0.95
CA TYR A 118 15.54 0.73 -1.39
C TYR A 118 14.05 0.66 -1.72
N ASP A 119 13.65 -0.28 -2.57
CA ASP A 119 12.26 -0.42 -3.01
C ASP A 119 11.33 -0.69 -1.82
N THR A 120 11.78 -1.52 -0.86
CA THR A 120 11.02 -1.83 0.35
C THR A 120 10.89 -0.60 1.26
N LEU A 121 11.97 0.14 1.48
CA LEU A 121 11.95 1.41 2.22
C LEU A 121 10.99 2.41 1.58
N GLN A 122 11.16 2.65 0.29
CA GLN A 122 10.38 3.61 -0.48
C GLN A 122 8.88 3.28 -0.44
N LEU A 123 8.52 2.01 -0.66
CA LEU A 123 7.13 1.55 -0.58
C LEU A 123 6.52 1.85 0.79
N ASN A 124 7.18 1.44 1.87
CA ASN A 124 6.64 1.60 3.23
C ASN A 124 6.52 3.08 3.63
N VAL A 125 7.51 3.92 3.29
CA VAL A 125 7.46 5.37 3.53
C VAL A 125 6.31 6.01 2.75
N GLN A 126 6.14 5.67 1.48
CA GLN A 126 5.03 6.18 0.66
C GLN A 126 3.66 5.77 1.22
N CYS A 127 3.51 4.52 1.65
CA CYS A 127 2.26 4.05 2.24
C CYS A 127 1.98 4.73 3.59
N LEU A 128 2.99 4.96 4.43
CA LEU A 128 2.84 5.72 5.67
C LEU A 128 2.41 7.16 5.41
N ASN A 129 3.01 7.84 4.43
CA ASN A 129 2.60 9.18 4.01
C ASN A 129 1.14 9.19 3.50
N ALA A 130 0.74 8.19 2.71
CA ALA A 130 -0.65 8.04 2.26
C ALA A 130 -1.65 7.73 3.39
N LEU A 131 -1.15 7.29 4.55
CA LEU A 131 -1.92 7.07 5.78
C LEU A 131 -1.86 8.26 6.74
N ASP A 132 -1.51 9.44 6.23
CA ASP A 132 -1.43 10.69 6.99
C ASP A 132 -0.35 10.64 8.10
N VAL A 133 0.71 9.84 7.91
CA VAL A 133 1.88 9.82 8.80
C VAL A 133 3.02 10.56 8.11
N PRO A 134 3.33 11.81 8.50
CA PRO A 134 4.40 12.57 7.87
C PRO A 134 5.75 11.93 8.14
N THR A 135 6.61 11.86 7.12
CA THR A 135 7.95 11.23 7.23
C THR A 135 8.77 11.76 8.41
N ASN A 136 8.66 13.06 8.70
CA ASN A 136 9.35 13.71 9.83
C ASN A 136 8.99 13.10 11.20
N SER A 137 7.78 12.54 11.38
CA SER A 137 7.36 11.96 12.67
C SER A 137 8.09 10.66 13.01
N PHE A 138 8.77 10.04 12.04
CA PHE A 138 9.51 8.79 12.24
C PHE A 138 10.89 8.80 11.58
N ALA A 139 11.38 9.98 11.16
CA ALA A 139 12.66 10.14 10.47
C ALA A 139 13.85 9.62 11.29
N VAL A 140 13.86 9.85 12.61
CA VAL A 140 14.93 9.35 13.51
C VAL A 140 14.98 7.82 13.51
N MET A 141 13.84 7.17 13.71
CA MET A 141 13.75 5.70 13.66
C MET A 141 14.15 5.14 12.30
N LEU A 142 13.71 5.81 11.22
CA LEU A 142 14.06 5.41 9.86
C LEU A 142 15.57 5.54 9.60
N TYR A 143 16.22 6.58 10.11
CA TYR A 143 17.66 6.74 10.04
C TYR A 143 18.40 5.60 10.77
N ASP A 144 17.99 5.27 11.99
CA ASP A 144 18.60 4.17 12.76
C ASP A 144 18.46 2.82 12.05
N VAL A 145 17.28 2.53 11.51
CA VAL A 145 17.01 1.33 10.71
C VAL A 145 17.89 1.28 9.46
N MET A 146 18.05 2.40 8.75
CA MET A 146 18.89 2.47 7.56
C MET A 146 20.37 2.22 7.91
N LEU A 147 20.86 2.79 9.01
CA LEU A 147 22.21 2.53 9.49
C LEU A 147 22.42 1.04 9.80
N GLN A 148 21.44 0.39 10.44
CA GLN A 148 21.52 -1.03 10.76
C GLN A 148 21.40 -1.92 9.52
N SER A 149 20.65 -1.51 8.50
CA SER A 149 20.38 -2.33 7.31
C SER A 149 21.48 -2.25 6.25
N LEU A 150 22.33 -1.22 6.30
CA LEU A 150 23.40 -1.02 5.33
C LEU A 150 24.70 -1.71 5.73
N PRO A 151 25.54 -2.14 4.75
CA PRO A 151 26.82 -2.74 5.05
C PRO A 151 27.73 -1.72 5.74
N GLN A 152 28.10 -2.01 6.99
CA GLN A 152 29.05 -1.21 7.74
C GLN A 152 30.46 -1.48 7.21
N LYS A 153 31.16 -0.44 6.74
CA LYS A 153 32.56 -0.58 6.35
C LYS A 153 33.41 -0.72 7.63
N SER A 154 34.34 -1.67 7.68
CA SER A 154 35.18 -1.91 8.87
C SER A 154 35.90 -0.62 9.33
N PRO A 155 36.15 -0.45 10.64
CA PRO A 155 36.66 0.79 11.21
C PRO A 155 38.17 0.93 10.94
N SER A 156 38.52 1.37 9.74
CA SER A 156 39.86 1.89 9.46
C SER A 156 39.72 3.33 8.99
N ARG A 157 39.91 4.22 9.98
CA ARG A 157 40.18 5.67 9.92
C ARG A 157 39.36 6.50 8.94
N SER A 158 38.51 7.34 9.55
CA SER A 158 37.88 8.53 8.98
C SER A 158 37.07 8.28 7.71
N THR A 159 35.81 7.91 7.90
CA THR A 159 34.79 8.32 6.94
C THR A 159 33.47 8.37 7.68
N THR A 160 33.01 9.60 7.93
CA THR A 160 31.58 9.93 7.84
C THR A 160 30.96 8.98 6.83
N ILE A 161 29.94 8.22 7.21
CA ILE A 161 29.14 7.46 6.25
C ILE A 161 28.84 8.46 5.14
N ASP A 162 29.45 8.25 3.97
CA ASP A 162 29.30 9.19 2.87
C ASP A 162 27.93 8.87 2.27
N VAL A 163 26.89 9.31 2.97
CA VAL A 163 25.52 9.38 2.48
C VAL A 163 25.51 10.21 1.18
N SER A 164 26.49 11.11 1.01
CA SER A 164 26.79 11.80 -0.25
C SER A 164 27.36 10.90 -1.35
N ARG A 165 27.72 9.64 -1.10
CA ARG A 165 28.00 8.60 -2.11
C ARG A 165 26.75 7.81 -2.47
N MET A 166 25.74 7.79 -1.60
CA MET A 166 24.36 7.44 -1.93
C MET A 166 23.62 8.58 -2.67
N LYS A 167 24.36 9.43 -3.40
CA LYS A 167 23.87 10.41 -4.39
C LYS A 167 23.19 9.76 -5.61
N HIS A 168 22.65 8.56 -5.49
CA HIS A 168 21.62 8.14 -6.43
C HIS A 168 20.44 9.10 -6.23
N LYS A 169 19.94 9.73 -7.31
CA LYS A 169 18.80 10.68 -7.28
C LYS A 169 17.64 10.17 -6.40
N ALA A 170 17.48 8.85 -6.36
CA ALA A 170 16.54 8.09 -5.55
C ALA A 170 16.53 8.39 -4.04
N TRP A 171 17.69 8.61 -3.41
CA TRP A 171 17.79 8.81 -1.95
C TRP A 171 17.78 10.28 -1.54
N LYS A 172 18.12 11.20 -2.45
CA LYS A 172 18.14 12.65 -2.16
C LYS A 172 16.79 13.17 -1.67
N HIS A 173 15.68 12.71 -2.26
CA HIS A 173 14.35 13.16 -1.88
C HIS A 173 13.92 12.65 -0.50
N LEU A 174 14.33 11.43 -0.12
CA LEU A 174 14.06 10.89 1.23
C LEU A 174 14.88 11.63 2.28
N LEU A 175 16.15 11.92 1.99
CA LEU A 175 17.06 12.60 2.92
C LEU A 175 16.78 14.11 3.06
N GLN A 176 16.28 14.77 2.02
CA GLN A 176 15.90 16.19 2.08
C GLN A 176 14.72 16.47 3.02
N GLY A 177 13.84 15.50 3.23
CA GLY A 177 12.74 15.62 4.22
C GLY A 177 13.15 15.30 5.66
N MET A 178 14.38 14.81 5.88
CA MET A 178 14.89 14.37 7.18
C MET A 178 15.79 15.40 7.87
N GLN A 179 16.17 16.50 7.21
CA GLN A 179 16.92 17.57 7.86
C GLN A 179 15.96 18.47 8.66
N PRO A 180 16.33 18.85 9.91
CA PRO A 180 15.54 19.74 10.75
C PRO A 180 15.43 21.15 10.17
#